data_AF-A0A6J4ISU0-F1
#
_entry.id   AF-A0A6J4ISU0-F1
#
_cell.length_a   1.000
_cell.length_b   1.000
_cell.length_c   1.000
_cell.angle_alpha   90.00
_cell.angle_beta   90.00
_cell.angle_gamma   90.00
#
_symmetry.space_group_name_H-M   'P 1'
#
loop_
_entity.id
_entity.type
_entity.pdbx_description
1 polymer ?
#
loop_
_entity_poly.entity_id
_entity_poly.type
_entity_poly.pdbx_seq_one_letter_code
_entity_poly.pdbx_strand_id
1 'polypeptide(L)' 'VEPGDLVLGDADGVLAVPFDAVPAVLAAAEAKRAAEEREMAAILAGTSDRSWVLRTLESRGCEIEE' A
#
# COMPACT_ATOMS: atom_id res chain seq x y z
N VAL A 1 -7.91 -15.84 15.41
CA VAL A 1 -8.36 -14.70 16.23
C VAL A 1 -8.40 -15.21 17.64
N GLU A 2 -7.41 -14.81 18.42
CA GLU A 2 -7.19 -15.23 19.80
C GLU A 2 -7.45 -14.06 20.77
N PRO A 3 -7.78 -14.33 22.04
CA PRO A 3 -7.87 -13.28 23.04
C PRO A 3 -6.57 -12.48 23.14
N GLY A 4 -6.67 -11.16 22.96
CA GLY A 4 -5.53 -10.24 22.97
C GLY A 4 -5.08 -9.76 21.59
N ASP A 5 -5.56 -10.37 20.50
CA ASP A 5 -5.31 -9.85 19.15
C ASP A 5 -5.89 -8.43 18.99
N LEU A 6 -5.16 -7.57 18.27
CA LEU A 6 -5.64 -6.25 17.89
C LEU A 6 -6.63 -6.40 16.73
N VAL A 7 -7.88 -6.01 16.96
CA VAL A 7 -8.93 -6.00 15.93
C VAL A 7 -9.19 -4.57 15.47
N LEU A 8 -9.12 -4.34 14.16
CA LEU A 8 -9.35 -3.06 13.50
C LEU A 8 -10.47 -3.23 12.47
N GLY A 9 -11.31 -2.21 12.26
CA GLY A 9 -12.31 -2.25 11.22
C GLY A 9 -12.73 -0.86 10.72
N ASP A 10 -13.04 -0.78 9.44
CA ASP A 10 -13.48 0.41 8.71
C ASP A 10 -14.51 0.04 7.63
N ALA A 11 -14.66 0.88 6.60
CA ALA A 11 -15.59 0.63 5.50
C ALA A 11 -15.14 -0.48 4.52
N ASP A 12 -13.84 -0.83 4.51
CA ASP A 12 -13.28 -1.85 3.63
C ASP A 12 -13.33 -3.25 4.28
N GLY A 13 -13.41 -3.32 5.61
CA GLY A 13 -13.65 -4.56 6.33
C GLY A 13 -13.06 -4.60 7.73
N VAL A 14 -12.58 -5.78 8.13
CA VAL A 14 -12.02 -6.04 9.46
C VAL A 14 -10.70 -6.79 9.33
N LEU A 15 -9.71 -6.40 10.12
CA LEU A 15 -8.38 -7.02 10.21
C LEU A 15 -8.10 -7.40 11.68
N ALA A 16 -7.60 -8.63 11.89
CA ALA A 16 -7.07 -9.05 13.18
C ALA A 16 -5.55 -9.22 13.09
N VAL A 17 -4.81 -8.56 13.98
CA VAL A 17 -3.35 -8.62 14.08
C VAL A 17 -2.97 -9.39 15.35
N PRO A 18 -2.16 -10.47 15.24
CA PRO A 18 -1.66 -11.19 16.40
C PRO A 18 -0.96 -10.26 17.39
N PHE A 19 -1.18 -10.47 18.69
CA PHE A 19 -0.64 -9.60 19.74
C PHE A 19 0.89 -9.38 19.64
N ASP A 20 1.64 -10.45 19.37
CA ASP A 20 3.10 -10.42 19.23
C ASP A 20 3.59 -9.71 17.96
N ALA A 21 2.74 -9.63 16.93
CA ALA A 21 3.03 -8.96 15.67
C ALA A 21 2.72 -7.46 15.69
N VAL A 22 1.94 -6.97 16.66
CA VAL A 22 1.49 -5.57 16.72
C VAL A 22 2.63 -4.55 16.55
N PRO A 23 3.79 -4.67 17.23
CA PRO A 23 4.86 -3.68 17.08
C PRO A 23 5.44 -3.63 15.65
N ALA A 24 5.61 -4.80 15.02
CA ALA A 24 6.14 -4.88 13.66
C ALA A 24 5.14 -4.35 12.64
N VAL A 25 3.86 -4.69 12.80
CA VAL A 25 2.78 -4.20 11.94
C VAL A 25 2.61 -2.68 12.08
N LEU A 26 2.69 -2.14 13.29
CA LEU A 26 2.61 -0.69 13.51
C LEU A 26 3.73 0.05 12.78
N ALA A 27 4.98 -0.38 12.95
CA ALA A 27 6.13 0.23 12.28
C ALA A 27 6.00 0.17 10.75
N ALA A 28 5.54 -0.96 10.20
CA ALA A 28 5.30 -1.12 8.77
C ALA A 28 4.16 -0.22 8.27
N ALA A 29 3.06 -0.11 9.03
CA ALA A 29 1.91 0.73 8.69
C ALA A 29 2.27 2.23 8.69
N GLU A 30 3.05 2.69 9.68
CA GLU A 30 3.54 4.07 9.73
C GLU A 30 4.46 4.39 8.55
N ALA A 31 5.37 3.48 8.21
CA ALA A 31 6.25 3.62 7.06
C ALA A 31 5.45 3.66 5.74
N LYS A 32 4.41 2.82 5.61
CA LYS A 32 3.53 2.80 4.44
C LYS A 32 2.74 4.10 4.32
N ARG A 33 2.12 4.57 5.41
CA ARG A 33 1.39 5.84 5.44
C ARG A 33 2.28 7.01 5.00
N ALA A 34 3.49 7.10 5.54
CA ALA A 34 4.44 8.17 5.16
C ALA A 34 4.87 8.08 3.68
N ALA A 35 4.95 6.87 3.10
CA ALA A 35 5.21 6.71 1.67
C ALA A 35 4.01 7.14 0.82
N GLU A 36 2.79 6.78 1.23
CA GLU A 36 1.55 7.15 0.54
C GLU A 36 1.27 8.65 0.61
N GLU A 37 1.57 9.31 1.72
CA GLU A 37 1.48 10.78 1.83
C GLU A 37 2.38 11.48 0.80
N ARG A 38 3.61 10.99 0.60
CA ARG A 38 4.52 11.51 -0.43
C ARG A 38 4.03 11.22 -1.84
N GLU A 39 3.54 10.01 -2.08
CA GLU A 39 3.01 9.61 -3.38
C GLU A 39 1.77 10.44 -3.74
N MET A 40 0.86 10.64 -2.80
CA MET A 40 -0.33 11.49 -2.95
C MET A 40 0.06 12.93 -3.29
N ALA A 41 1.04 13.49 -2.58
CA ALA A 41 1.53 14.84 -2.89
C ALA A 41 2.11 14.94 -4.31
N ALA A 42 2.87 13.93 -4.77
CA ALA A 42 3.42 13.88 -6.12
C ALA A 42 2.32 13.74 -7.19
N ILE A 43 1.28 12.95 -6.93
CA ILE A 43 0.12 12.82 -7.82
C ILE A 43 -0.61 14.16 -7.96
N LEU A 44 -0.91 14.81 -6.83
CA LEU A 44 -1.57 16.12 -6.81
C LEU A 44 -0.75 17.21 -7.51
N ALA A 45 0.58 17.14 -7.41
CA ALA A 45 1.50 18.05 -8.10
C ALA A 45 1.72 17.69 -9.58
N GLY A 46 1.21 16.56 -10.06
CA GLY A 46 1.46 16.08 -11.43
C GLY A 46 2.90 15.61 -11.69
N THR A 47 3.65 15.26 -10.64
CA THR A 47 5.06 14.86 -10.72
C THR A 47 5.29 13.37 -10.47
N SER A 48 4.23 12.58 -10.30
CA SER A 48 4.32 11.12 -10.12
C SER A 48 4.80 10.43 -11.41
N ASP A 49 6.02 9.87 -11.40
CA ASP A 49 6.56 9.07 -12.50
C ASP A 49 5.99 7.63 -12.48
N ARG A 50 5.18 7.30 -13.49
CA ARG A 50 4.60 5.97 -13.69
C ARG A 50 5.15 5.26 -14.93
N SER A 51 6.28 5.72 -15.48
CA SER A 51 6.93 5.14 -16.66
C SER A 51 7.29 3.65 -16.49
N TRP A 52 7.48 3.20 -15.25
CA TRP A 52 7.70 1.78 -14.95
C TRP A 52 6.54 0.88 -15.38
N VAL A 53 5.31 1.39 -15.40
CA VAL A 53 4.12 0.62 -15.80
C VAL A 53 4.26 0.21 -17.25
N LEU A 54 4.52 1.15 -18.16
CA LEU A 54 4.71 0.89 -19.58
C LEU A 54 5.87 -0.07 -19.82
N ARG A 55 7.04 0.18 -19.22
CA ARG A 55 8.19 -0.73 -19.32
C ARG A 55 7.86 -2.15 -18.86
N THR A 56 7.07 -2.28 -17.79
CA THR A 56 6.69 -3.59 -17.25
C THR A 56 5.74 -4.32 -18.20
N LEU A 57 4.75 -3.62 -18.74
CA LEU A 57 3.81 -4.15 -19.73
C LEU A 57 4.55 -4.62 -21.00
N GLU A 58 5.44 -3.78 -21.55
CA GLU A 58 6.29 -4.12 -22.69
C GLU A 58 7.15 -5.36 -22.40
N SER A 59 7.80 -5.41 -21.23
CA SER A 59 8.65 -6.55 -20.86
C SER A 59 7.87 -7.87 -20.71
N ARG A 60 6.56 -7.80 -20.49
CA ARG A 60 5.67 -8.97 -20.37
C ARG A 60 4.94 -9.30 -21.67
N GLY A 61 5.26 -8.60 -22.77
CA GLY A 61 4.66 -8.84 -24.08
C GLY A 61 3.19 -8.38 -24.18
N CYS A 62 2.77 -7.44 -23.32
CA CYS A 62 1.44 -6.84 -23.45
C CYS A 62 1.44 -5.86 -24.63
N GLU A 63 0.47 -6.01 -25.53
CA GLU A 63 0.19 -5.02 -26.56
C GLU A 63 -0.51 -3.82 -25.92
N ILE A 64 -0.07 -2.60 -26.25
CA ILE A 64 -0.68 -1.35 -25.77
C ILE A 64 -1.42 -0.73 -26.95
N GLU A 65 -2.75 -0.80 -26.92
CA GLU A 65 -3.62 -0.16 -27.90
C GLU A 65 -3.77 1.34 -27.56
N GLU A 66 -3.87 2.19 -28.60
CA GLU A 66 -4.05 3.65 -28.48
C GLU A 66 -5.49 4.06 -28.13
#